data_AF-A0A3A0FWZ5-F1
#
_entry.id   AF-A0A3A0FWZ5-F1
#
_cell.length_a   1.000
_cell.length_b   1.000
_cell.length_c   1.000
_cell.angle_alpha   90.00
_cell.angle_beta   90.00
_cell.angle_gamma   90.00
#
_symmetry.space_group_name_H-M   'P 1'
#
loop_
_entity.id
_entity.type
_entity.pdbx_description
1 polymer ?
#
loop_
_entity_poly.entity_id
_entity_poly.type
_entity_poly.pdbx_seq_one_letter_code
_entity_poly.pdbx_strand_id
1 'polypeptide(L)'
;MAALCSTCWAMPRAGSAQATFTGLGDLPGGAFQSQAEAVSDDGVAVVGIGTAATGPQAFRWQAVGGMVGLGGLPGGPVFSFAFGVSGDGSVVVGNAIPDAFVWDAERGMRSVRDVLAGLRGRPHRRRCRHQPERAERGLARRPSAVALPERTRRRRRRARRPSRRSRLRPRESDVENPECDDGDDDDADGFIDHPADPGCLARSDPSERPTCSDALDNDLDGATDFPQDAGCTDADDALEEAACDDGLDDDGDGLVDFDDPACDAHWPYWESAPCGVGAELAFGMPVLIWLAARRRRHRDRNDPSR
;
A
#
# COMPACT_ATOMS: atom_id res chain seq x y z
N MET A 1 44.08 -35.96 29.89
CA MET A 1 43.92 -34.56 30.34
C MET A 1 44.48 -33.65 29.27
N ALA A 2 43.64 -33.12 28.39
CA ALA A 2 44.00 -32.05 27.46
C ALA A 2 42.84 -31.06 27.47
N ALA A 3 43.03 -29.93 28.16
CA ALA A 3 42.09 -28.83 28.20
C ALA A 3 42.32 -27.98 26.94
N LEU A 4 41.32 -27.92 26.06
CA LEU A 4 41.31 -26.98 24.94
C LEU A 4 40.78 -25.63 25.45
N CYS A 5 41.65 -24.63 25.33
CA CYS A 5 41.41 -23.24 25.68
C CYS A 5 40.59 -22.59 24.56
N SER A 6 39.32 -22.28 24.81
CA SER A 6 38.51 -21.44 23.92
C SER A 6 38.92 -19.98 24.11
N THR A 7 39.66 -19.42 23.15
CA THR A 7 39.83 -17.98 23.00
C THR A 7 38.63 -17.42 22.24
N CYS A 8 37.70 -16.78 22.97
CA CYS A 8 36.71 -15.89 22.37
C CYS A 8 37.44 -14.70 21.73
N TRP A 9 37.41 -14.61 20.41
CA TRP A 9 37.73 -13.37 19.71
C TRP A 9 36.52 -12.44 19.82
N ALA A 10 36.68 -11.34 20.55
CA ALA A 10 35.72 -10.25 20.49
C ALA A 10 35.72 -9.69 19.06
N MET A 11 34.60 -9.85 18.35
CA MET A 11 34.38 -9.14 17.09
C MET A 11 34.34 -7.64 17.40
N PRO A 12 35.09 -6.80 16.68
CA PRO A 12 34.94 -5.35 16.80
C PRO A 12 33.50 -5.00 16.48
N ARG A 13 32.82 -4.26 17.38
CA ARG A 13 31.55 -3.62 17.06
C ARG A 13 31.81 -2.71 15.86
N ALA A 14 31.08 -2.92 14.76
CA ALA A 14 31.00 -1.93 13.69
C ALA A 14 30.50 -0.63 14.33
N GLY A 15 31.31 0.42 14.30
CA GLY A 15 30.84 1.74 14.70
C GLY A 15 29.70 2.14 13.78
N SER A 16 28.61 2.64 14.34
CA SER A 16 27.52 3.21 13.56
C SER A 16 28.10 4.30 12.66
N ALA A 17 27.92 4.14 11.35
CA ALA A 17 28.23 5.20 10.41
C ALA A 17 27.33 6.39 10.78
N GLN A 18 27.92 7.58 10.89
CA GLN A 18 27.16 8.80 11.12
C GLN A 18 26.14 8.96 9.98
N ALA A 19 24.86 9.11 10.32
CA ALA A 19 23.84 9.44 9.33
C ALA A 19 24.15 10.83 8.75
N THR A 20 24.07 10.94 7.42
CA THR A 20 24.32 12.19 6.69
C THR A 20 23.19 12.45 5.71
N PHE A 21 22.68 13.67 5.67
CA PHE A 21 21.74 14.09 4.65
C PHE A 21 22.47 14.42 3.35
N THR A 22 22.18 13.68 2.29
CA THR A 22 22.67 13.96 0.94
C THR A 22 21.47 14.34 0.07
N GLY A 23 21.49 15.56 -0.47
CA GLY A 23 20.47 15.97 -1.43
C GLY A 23 20.51 15.12 -2.70
N LEU A 24 19.35 14.75 -3.23
CA LEU A 24 19.22 13.91 -4.42
C LEU A 24 19.77 14.58 -5.69
N GLY A 25 19.83 15.92 -5.69
CA GLY A 25 20.14 16.73 -6.87
C GLY A 25 18.88 17.11 -7.64
N ASP A 26 19.02 17.38 -8.94
CA ASP A 26 17.93 17.87 -9.78
C ASP A 26 17.99 17.31 -11.19
N LEU A 27 16.89 17.48 -11.92
CA LEU A 27 16.83 17.07 -13.32
C LEU A 27 17.75 17.96 -14.18
N PRO A 28 18.59 17.36 -15.04
CA PRO A 28 19.48 18.11 -15.91
C PRO A 28 18.74 19.14 -16.77
N GLY A 29 19.27 20.36 -16.80
CA GLY A 29 18.80 21.46 -17.66
C GLY A 29 17.58 22.22 -17.14
N GLY A 30 17.03 21.88 -15.98
CA GLY A 30 16.01 22.68 -15.31
C GLY A 30 16.54 23.48 -14.13
N ALA A 31 15.63 23.99 -13.30
CA ALA A 31 15.97 24.67 -12.05
C ALA A 31 16.52 23.67 -11.02
N PHE A 32 17.36 24.17 -10.11
CA PHE A 32 17.80 23.42 -8.93
C PHE A 32 16.62 23.33 -7.94
N GLN A 33 15.66 22.47 -8.28
CA GLN A 33 14.42 22.23 -7.55
C GLN A 33 13.88 20.82 -7.84
N SER A 34 13.86 20.00 -6.79
CA SER A 34 13.24 18.69 -6.74
C SER A 34 12.56 18.47 -5.38
N GLN A 35 11.53 17.63 -5.39
CA GLN A 35 10.84 17.14 -4.19
C GLN A 35 10.69 15.63 -4.33
N ALA A 36 11.12 14.91 -3.31
CA ALA A 36 10.88 13.48 -3.17
C ALA A 36 9.52 13.28 -2.50
N GLU A 37 8.73 12.34 -3.02
CA GLU A 37 7.38 12.02 -2.56
C GLU A 37 7.30 10.60 -2.01
N ALA A 38 8.09 9.67 -2.54
CA ALA A 38 8.13 8.29 -2.07
C ALA A 38 9.51 7.64 -2.27
N VAL A 39 9.80 6.64 -1.45
CA VAL A 39 11.01 5.80 -1.48
C VAL A 39 10.59 4.33 -1.56
N SER A 40 11.36 3.50 -2.25
CA SER A 40 11.13 2.05 -2.26
C SER A 40 11.59 1.42 -0.94
N ASP A 41 10.96 0.31 -0.55
CA ASP A 41 11.27 -0.42 0.69
C ASP A 41 12.74 -0.83 0.81
N ASP A 42 13.38 -1.14 -0.33
CA ASP A 42 14.81 -1.44 -0.39
C ASP A 42 15.73 -0.21 -0.29
N GLY A 43 15.16 1.00 -0.28
CA GLY A 43 15.86 2.29 -0.22
C GLY A 43 16.63 2.64 -1.49
N VAL A 44 16.47 1.89 -2.58
CA VAL A 44 17.31 2.02 -3.78
C VAL A 44 16.72 2.99 -4.79
N ALA A 45 15.41 3.24 -4.76
CA ALA A 45 14.72 4.18 -5.63
C ALA A 45 13.97 5.25 -4.84
N VAL A 46 14.10 6.50 -5.27
CA VAL A 46 13.30 7.63 -4.78
C VAL A 46 12.57 8.25 -5.95
N VAL A 47 11.30 8.59 -5.78
CA VAL A 47 10.47 9.20 -6.82
C VAL A 47 9.87 10.51 -6.33
N GLY A 48 9.47 11.36 -7.26
CA GLY A 48 8.81 12.62 -6.96
C GLY A 48 8.76 13.53 -8.16
N ILE A 49 8.82 14.85 -7.93
CA ILE A 49 8.77 15.87 -8.98
C ILE A 49 10.06 16.69 -9.05
N GLY A 50 10.53 16.91 -10.28
CA GLY A 50 11.69 17.74 -10.55
C GLY A 50 11.41 18.71 -11.69
N THR A 51 12.12 19.84 -11.69
CA THR A 51 12.08 20.77 -12.82
C THR A 51 13.15 20.39 -13.83
N ALA A 52 12.76 19.99 -15.03
CA ALA A 52 13.69 19.76 -16.14
C ALA A 52 13.64 20.89 -17.18
N ALA A 53 14.49 20.82 -18.19
CA ALA A 53 14.47 21.75 -19.33
C ALA A 53 13.12 21.80 -20.07
N THR A 54 12.38 20.68 -20.05
CA THR A 54 11.06 20.54 -20.69
C THR A 54 9.89 20.98 -19.79
N GLY A 55 10.16 21.36 -18.54
CA GLY A 55 9.15 21.69 -17.54
C GLY A 55 9.15 20.71 -16.34
N PRO A 56 8.20 20.89 -15.41
CA PRO A 56 8.04 20.01 -14.25
C PRO A 56 7.60 18.62 -14.70
N GLN A 57 8.29 17.59 -14.22
CA GLN A 57 7.96 16.20 -14.53
C GLN A 57 8.36 15.27 -13.40
N ALA A 58 7.73 14.10 -13.38
CA ALA A 58 8.07 13.02 -12.50
C ALA A 58 9.52 12.59 -12.73
N PHE A 59 10.23 12.25 -11.66
CA PHE A 59 11.54 11.64 -11.74
C PHE A 59 11.60 10.31 -10.98
N ARG A 60 12.59 9.50 -11.36
CA ARG A 60 13.11 8.41 -10.54
C ARG A 60 14.59 8.65 -10.30
N TRP A 61 15.00 8.59 -9.04
CA TRP A 61 16.38 8.72 -8.61
C TRP A 61 16.88 7.37 -8.13
N GLN A 62 18.13 7.06 -8.47
CA GLN A 62 18.89 5.94 -7.92
C GLN A 62 20.29 6.42 -7.56
N ALA A 63 20.89 5.83 -6.53
CA ALA A 63 22.26 6.14 -6.13
C ALA A 63 23.25 5.96 -7.30
N VAL A 64 23.01 4.93 -8.12
CA VAL A 64 23.74 4.72 -9.37
C VAL A 64 22.94 5.32 -10.52
N GLY A 65 23.48 6.36 -11.15
CA GLY A 65 22.88 7.03 -12.29
C GLY A 65 22.16 8.35 -11.96
N GLY A 66 21.82 8.59 -10.70
CA GLY A 66 21.22 9.84 -10.24
C GLY A 66 19.76 10.01 -10.65
N MET A 67 19.33 11.26 -10.81
CA MET A 67 17.96 11.62 -11.13
C MET A 67 17.66 11.49 -12.63
N VAL A 68 16.62 10.76 -12.99
CA VAL A 68 16.14 10.58 -14.37
C VAL A 68 14.68 10.99 -14.46
N GLY A 69 14.37 11.89 -15.40
CA GLY A 69 12.99 12.32 -15.66
C GLY A 69 12.20 11.25 -16.43
N LEU A 70 10.95 11.04 -16.04
CA LEU A 70 10.07 10.00 -16.61
C LEU A 70 9.26 10.48 -17.82
N GLY A 71 9.22 11.79 -18.08
CA GLY A 71 8.45 12.38 -19.18
C GLY A 71 6.99 12.63 -18.82
N GLY A 72 6.18 12.83 -19.86
CA GLY A 72 4.72 12.89 -19.75
C GLY A 72 4.07 11.77 -20.55
N LEU A 73 2.74 11.64 -20.41
CA LEU A 73 1.98 10.66 -21.16
C LEU A 73 1.99 10.97 -22.66
N PRO A 74 2.04 9.93 -23.53
CA PRO A 74 1.90 10.12 -24.96
C PRO A 74 0.60 10.88 -25.30
N GLY A 75 0.72 11.93 -26.12
CA GLY A 75 -0.42 12.76 -26.51
C GLY A 75 -0.77 13.90 -25.55
N GLY A 76 -0.09 13.99 -24.40
CA GLY A 76 -0.19 15.11 -23.45
C GLY A 76 1.06 15.99 -23.41
N PRO A 77 1.05 17.08 -22.62
CA PRO A 77 2.26 17.84 -22.31
C PRO A 77 3.23 17.00 -21.46
N VAL A 78 4.51 17.39 -21.43
CA VAL A 78 5.51 16.82 -20.53
C VAL A 78 5.30 17.43 -19.14
N PHE A 79 4.29 16.92 -18.45
CA PHE A 79 3.89 17.33 -17.11
C PHE A 79 3.37 16.12 -16.34
N SER A 80 4.02 15.80 -15.23
CA SER A 80 3.75 14.61 -14.43
C SER A 80 4.28 14.75 -13.00
N PHE A 81 3.69 13.99 -12.08
CA PHE A 81 4.07 13.84 -10.67
C PHE A 81 4.09 12.35 -10.34
N ALA A 82 5.16 11.87 -9.72
CA ALA A 82 5.18 10.53 -9.14
C ALA A 82 4.83 10.63 -7.66
N PHE A 83 3.91 9.79 -7.19
CA PHE A 83 3.44 9.75 -5.80
C PHE A 83 3.77 8.44 -5.10
N GLY A 84 4.02 7.37 -5.86
CA GLY A 84 4.30 6.05 -5.29
C GLY A 84 5.29 5.27 -6.14
N VAL A 85 6.00 4.37 -5.47
CA VAL A 85 6.96 3.43 -6.06
C VAL A 85 6.78 2.06 -5.41
N SER A 86 6.94 0.98 -6.17
CA SER A 86 6.90 -0.37 -5.61
C SER A 86 8.11 -0.64 -4.69
N GLY A 87 7.99 -1.61 -3.79
CA GLY A 87 9.06 -1.95 -2.85
C GLY A 87 10.40 -2.34 -3.48
N ASP A 88 10.39 -2.85 -4.70
CA ASP A 88 11.58 -3.16 -5.51
C ASP A 88 12.05 -2.01 -6.43
N GLY A 89 11.38 -0.86 -6.37
CA GLY A 89 11.68 0.32 -7.17
C GLY A 89 11.36 0.18 -8.67
N SER A 90 10.71 -0.90 -9.12
CA SER A 90 10.54 -1.22 -10.54
C SER A 90 9.32 -0.55 -11.20
N VAL A 91 8.29 -0.25 -10.42
CA VAL A 91 7.04 0.38 -10.87
C VAL A 91 6.87 1.72 -10.17
N VAL A 92 6.52 2.75 -10.94
CA VAL A 92 6.23 4.10 -10.42
C VAL A 92 4.83 4.50 -10.84
N VAL A 93 4.06 5.08 -9.93
CA VAL A 93 2.69 5.54 -10.16
C VAL A 93 2.55 7.01 -9.84
N GLY A 94 1.60 7.67 -10.51
CA GLY A 94 1.26 9.04 -10.19
C GLY A 94 0.32 9.68 -11.21
N ASN A 95 0.32 11.01 -11.24
CA ASN A 95 -0.56 11.77 -12.11
C ASN A 95 0.22 12.39 -13.28
N ALA A 96 -0.36 12.34 -14.47
CA ALA A 96 0.09 13.08 -15.64
C ALA A 96 -1.13 13.63 -16.38
N ILE A 97 -0.90 14.51 -17.35
CA ILE A 97 -1.99 14.99 -18.21
C ILE A 97 -2.04 14.09 -19.46
N PRO A 98 -3.18 13.43 -19.77
CA PRO A 98 -4.52 13.65 -19.22
C PRO A 98 -5.01 12.68 -18.11
N ASP A 99 -4.26 11.63 -17.78
CA ASP A 99 -4.69 10.55 -16.89
C ASP A 99 -3.61 10.21 -15.84
N ALA A 100 -3.99 9.46 -14.82
CA ALA A 100 -3.02 8.75 -13.98
C ALA A 100 -2.14 7.82 -14.83
N PHE A 101 -0.87 7.68 -14.43
CA PHE A 101 0.09 6.83 -15.13
C PHE A 101 0.63 5.71 -14.25
N VAL A 102 1.04 4.64 -14.93
CA VAL A 102 1.99 3.65 -14.43
C VAL A 102 3.22 3.67 -15.32
N TRP A 103 4.40 3.64 -14.70
CA TRP A 103 5.68 3.63 -15.38
C TRP A 103 6.49 2.39 -14.97
N ASP A 104 7.17 1.80 -15.94
CA ASP A 104 8.22 0.81 -15.74
C ASP A 104 9.34 1.03 -16.77
N ALA A 105 10.55 0.57 -16.46
CA ALA A 105 11.71 0.81 -17.32
C ALA A 105 11.60 0.18 -18.72
N GLU A 106 10.80 -0.89 -18.89
CA GLU A 106 10.66 -1.59 -20.16
C GLU A 106 9.66 -0.91 -21.10
N ARG A 107 8.55 -0.42 -20.54
CA ARG A 107 7.38 0.07 -21.29
C ARG A 107 7.24 1.59 -21.25
N GLY A 108 7.99 2.26 -20.39
CA GLY A 108 7.85 3.69 -20.13
C GLY A 108 6.52 4.06 -19.50
N MET A 109 6.16 5.33 -19.59
CA MET A 109 4.94 5.88 -19.00
C MET A 109 3.70 5.48 -19.81
N ARG A 110 2.69 4.91 -19.15
CA ARG A 110 1.45 4.45 -19.76
C ARG A 110 0.25 4.93 -18.94
N SER A 111 -0.84 5.30 -19.61
CA SER A 111 -2.08 5.65 -18.92
C SER A 111 -2.63 4.41 -18.23
N VAL A 112 -3.04 4.55 -16.96
CA VAL A 112 -3.70 3.47 -16.22
C VAL A 112 -4.95 2.99 -16.97
N ARG A 113 -5.68 3.90 -17.62
CA ARG A 113 -6.85 3.58 -18.46
C ARG A 113 -6.51 2.59 -19.55
N ASP A 114 -5.42 2.82 -20.28
CA ASP A 114 -4.99 1.95 -21.38
C ASP A 114 -4.50 0.60 -20.87
N VAL A 115 -3.82 0.59 -19.72
CA VAL A 115 -3.39 -0.65 -19.05
C VAL A 115 -4.61 -1.49 -18.68
N LEU A 116 -5.62 -0.90 -18.04
CA LEU A 116 -6.85 -1.57 -17.65
C LEU A 116 -7.68 -2.04 -18.85
N ALA A 117 -7.80 -1.21 -19.90
CA ALA A 117 -8.46 -1.61 -21.14
C ALA A 117 -7.79 -2.84 -21.78
N GLY A 118 -6.45 -2.89 -21.74
CA GLY A 118 -5.67 -4.03 -22.20
C GLY A 118 -5.90 -5.31 -21.40
N LEU A 119 -6.25 -5.22 -20.12
CA LEU A 119 -6.59 -6.39 -19.28
C LEU A 119 -7.99 -6.93 -19.62
N ARG A 120 -8.97 -6.04 -19.79
CA ARG A 120 -10.36 -6.41 -20.16
C ARG A 120 -10.45 -7.08 -21.54
N GLY A 121 -9.51 -6.78 -22.45
CA GLY A 121 -9.41 -7.40 -23.77
C GLY A 121 -8.77 -8.79 -23.80
N ARG A 122 -8.22 -9.29 -22.69
CA ARG A 122 -7.61 -10.63 -22.63
C ARG A 122 -8.69 -11.65 -22.26
N PRO A 123 -9.06 -12.59 -23.15
CA PRO A 123 -9.91 -13.70 -22.73
C PRO A 123 -9.17 -14.47 -21.63
N HIS A 124 -9.71 -14.47 -20.41
CA HIS A 124 -9.26 -15.34 -19.33
C HIS A 124 -9.24 -16.77 -19.86
N ARG A 125 -8.04 -17.27 -20.20
CA ARG A 125 -7.86 -18.69 -20.44
C ARG A 125 -7.97 -19.35 -19.07
N ARG A 126 -9.21 -19.66 -18.66
CA ARG A 126 -9.49 -20.67 -17.63
C ARG A 126 -8.96 -22.01 -18.14
N ARG A 127 -7.66 -22.23 -17.98
CA ARG A 127 -7.03 -23.54 -18.03
C ARG A 127 -6.46 -23.84 -16.66
N CYS A 128 -7.35 -23.99 -15.69
CA CYS A 128 -7.13 -24.96 -14.63
C CYS A 128 -7.33 -26.34 -15.26
N ARG A 129 -6.33 -26.82 -15.99
CA ARG A 129 -6.22 -28.24 -16.29
C ARG A 129 -5.19 -28.77 -15.32
N HIS A 130 -5.66 -29.29 -14.19
CA HIS A 130 -4.94 -30.32 -13.46
C HIS A 130 -4.47 -31.35 -14.49
N GLN A 131 -3.15 -31.47 -14.66
CA GLN A 131 -2.55 -32.64 -15.27
C GLN A 131 -2.60 -33.75 -14.22
N PRO A 132 -3.41 -34.81 -14.38
CA PRO A 132 -3.04 -36.06 -13.77
C PRO A 132 -1.88 -36.63 -14.59
N GLU A 133 -0.71 -36.74 -13.96
CA GLU A 133 0.34 -37.64 -14.45
C GLU A 133 -0.25 -39.05 -14.48
N ARG A 134 -0.52 -39.57 -15.68
CA ARG A 134 -0.63 -41.01 -15.89
C ARG A 134 0.43 -41.44 -16.88
N ALA A 135 1.41 -42.13 -16.30
CA ALA A 135 2.35 -43.00 -16.96
C ALA A 135 1.64 -44.01 -17.89
N GLU A 136 2.18 -44.08 -19.10
CA GLU A 136 2.28 -45.24 -20.00
C GLU A 136 1.01 -45.98 -20.46
N ARG A 137 0.83 -46.04 -21.78
CA ARG A 137 1.15 -47.25 -22.60
C ARG A 137 0.76 -47.00 -24.05
N GLY A 138 1.68 -47.33 -24.96
CA GLY A 138 1.40 -47.39 -26.39
C GLY A 138 0.46 -48.55 -26.73
N LEU A 139 -0.27 -48.45 -27.83
CA LEU A 139 -0.21 -49.33 -29.01
C LEU A 139 -1.38 -49.04 -29.97
N ALA A 140 -1.10 -49.20 -31.27
CA ALA A 140 -2.02 -49.53 -32.38
C ALA A 140 -2.83 -48.42 -33.11
N ARG A 141 -2.21 -47.92 -34.19
CA ARG A 141 -2.63 -48.05 -35.60
C ARG A 141 -4.16 -48.09 -35.96
N ARG A 142 -4.59 -47.03 -36.68
CA ARG A 142 -5.45 -46.87 -37.91
C ARG A 142 -6.18 -48.12 -38.51
N PRO A 143 -7.26 -48.01 -39.35
CA PRO A 143 -7.64 -46.88 -40.24
C PRO A 143 -9.15 -46.62 -40.49
N SER A 144 -9.37 -45.60 -41.34
CA SER A 144 -10.48 -45.14 -42.19
C SER A 144 -11.61 -46.06 -42.70
N ALA A 145 -12.69 -45.37 -43.11
CA ALA A 145 -13.79 -45.72 -44.03
C ALA A 145 -15.03 -46.33 -43.31
N VAL A 146 -16.29 -46.01 -43.63
CA VAL A 146 -16.97 -45.88 -44.92
C VAL A 146 -18.27 -45.04 -44.74
N ALA A 147 -18.70 -44.35 -45.79
CA ALA A 147 -19.92 -43.54 -45.86
C ALA A 147 -21.18 -44.33 -46.31
N LEU A 148 -22.35 -43.65 -46.18
CA LEU A 148 -23.68 -43.83 -46.85
C LEU A 148 -24.80 -44.48 -46.01
N PRO A 149 -26.11 -44.22 -46.28
CA PRO A 149 -26.75 -43.08 -46.97
C PRO A 149 -28.02 -42.52 -46.27
N GLU A 150 -28.53 -41.41 -46.82
CA GLU A 150 -29.82 -40.79 -46.54
C GLU A 150 -31.05 -41.66 -46.93
N ARG A 151 -32.22 -41.21 -46.41
CA ARG A 151 -33.65 -41.45 -46.79
C ARG A 151 -34.39 -42.22 -45.69
N THR A 152 -35.55 -41.80 -45.19
CA THR A 152 -36.67 -41.11 -45.85
C THR A 152 -37.62 -40.49 -44.82
N ARG A 153 -38.20 -39.36 -45.24
CA ARG A 153 -39.32 -38.65 -44.61
C ARG A 153 -40.52 -39.57 -44.32
N ARG A 154 -41.11 -39.46 -43.13
CA ARG A 154 -42.58 -39.46 -42.99
C ARG A 154 -43.05 -38.32 -42.10
N ARG A 155 -43.87 -37.47 -42.73
CA ARG A 155 -44.61 -36.35 -42.15
C ARG A 155 -45.85 -36.87 -41.40
N ARG A 156 -46.39 -35.93 -40.59
CA ARG A 156 -47.77 -35.75 -40.13
C ARG A 156 -47.99 -36.34 -38.72
N ARG A 157 -48.52 -35.63 -37.72
CA ARG A 157 -49.52 -34.55 -37.74
C ARG A 157 -49.35 -33.55 -36.60
N ARG A 158 -49.65 -32.29 -36.96
CA ARG A 158 -50.03 -31.14 -36.15
C ARG A 158 -50.78 -31.48 -34.86
N ALA A 159 -50.39 -30.83 -33.75
CA ALA A 159 -51.32 -30.37 -32.72
C ALA A 159 -50.77 -29.09 -32.05
N ARG A 160 -51.49 -27.99 -32.33
CA ARG A 160 -51.80 -26.85 -31.45
C ARG A 160 -50.65 -26.10 -30.74
N ARG A 161 -50.40 -24.88 -31.27
CA ARG A 161 -49.95 -23.72 -30.48
C ARG A 161 -50.92 -23.46 -29.31
N PRO A 162 -50.39 -23.00 -28.17
CA PRO A 162 -50.94 -21.79 -27.58
C PRO A 162 -49.87 -20.72 -27.33
N SER A 163 -50.39 -19.50 -27.33
CA SER A 163 -49.88 -18.20 -26.85
C SER A 163 -48.42 -18.06 -26.45
N ARG A 164 -47.80 -17.07 -27.11
CA ARG A 164 -46.88 -16.09 -26.52
C ARG A 164 -47.04 -15.99 -25.00
N ARG A 165 -46.08 -16.51 -24.26
CA ARG A 165 -45.43 -15.77 -23.19
C ARG A 165 -43.95 -15.84 -23.51
N SER A 166 -43.41 -14.67 -23.81
CA SER A 166 -42.02 -14.34 -23.56
C SER A 166 -41.61 -14.99 -22.24
N ARG A 167 -40.90 -16.13 -22.31
CA ARG A 167 -39.96 -16.43 -21.25
C ARG A 167 -38.89 -15.39 -21.44
N LEU A 168 -39.08 -14.30 -20.71
CA LEU A 168 -38.04 -13.33 -20.40
C LEU A 168 -36.77 -14.15 -20.24
N ARG A 169 -35.76 -13.83 -21.05
CA ARG A 169 -34.38 -13.99 -20.61
C ARG A 169 -34.35 -13.42 -19.18
N PRO A 170 -33.68 -14.06 -18.20
CA PRO A 170 -33.37 -13.35 -16.98
C PRO A 170 -32.85 -11.99 -17.40
N ARG A 171 -33.48 -10.92 -16.89
CA ARG A 171 -32.94 -9.60 -17.13
C ARG A 171 -31.50 -9.65 -16.61
N GLU A 172 -30.63 -9.09 -17.41
CA GLU A 172 -29.22 -8.90 -17.13
C GLU A 172 -29.14 -7.76 -16.09
N SER A 173 -29.71 -8.00 -14.89
CA SER A 173 -29.91 -6.95 -13.87
C SER A 173 -29.73 -7.38 -12.42
N ASP A 174 -29.37 -8.63 -12.13
CA ASP A 174 -29.43 -9.12 -10.73
C ASP A 174 -28.06 -9.59 -10.19
N VAL A 175 -26.92 -9.02 -10.66
CA VAL A 175 -25.59 -9.34 -10.08
C VAL A 175 -24.69 -8.11 -9.82
N GLU A 176 -25.09 -6.89 -10.16
CA GLU A 176 -24.24 -5.71 -9.89
C GLU A 176 -25.09 -4.59 -9.33
N ASN A 177 -25.89 -4.89 -8.29
CA ASN A 177 -26.23 -3.87 -7.30
C ASN A 177 -25.41 -4.22 -6.07
N PRO A 178 -24.19 -3.66 -5.93
CA PRO A 178 -23.45 -3.73 -4.67
C PRO A 178 -24.32 -3.20 -3.52
N GLU A 179 -24.11 -3.70 -2.29
CA GLU A 179 -24.83 -3.26 -1.09
C GLU A 179 -24.83 -1.70 -1.04
N CYS A 180 -23.68 -1.07 -1.31
CA CYS A 180 -23.51 0.40 -1.43
C CYS A 180 -24.24 1.16 -2.57
N ASP A 181 -25.07 0.51 -3.40
CA ASP A 181 -25.93 1.15 -4.41
C ASP A 181 -27.31 0.46 -4.55
N ASP A 182 -27.73 -0.33 -3.55
CA ASP A 182 -28.96 -1.11 -3.58
C ASP A 182 -30.17 -0.55 -2.86
N GLY A 183 -29.96 0.47 -2.04
CA GLY A 183 -31.02 1.23 -1.40
C GLY A 183 -31.64 0.53 -0.18
N ASP A 184 -31.03 -0.55 0.28
CA ASP A 184 -31.27 -1.17 1.57
C ASP A 184 -30.12 -0.81 2.55
N ASP A 185 -30.40 -0.79 3.85
CA ASP A 185 -29.42 -0.54 4.92
C ASP A 185 -28.92 -1.90 5.41
N ASP A 186 -27.86 -2.41 4.77
CA ASP A 186 -27.41 -3.80 4.90
C ASP A 186 -26.55 -4.04 6.16
N ASP A 187 -25.88 -2.99 6.67
CA ASP A 187 -25.12 -3.02 7.92
C ASP A 187 -25.92 -2.56 9.16
N ALA A 188 -27.11 -1.99 8.94
CA ALA A 188 -28.07 -1.53 9.95
C ALA A 188 -27.57 -0.34 10.81
N ASP A 189 -26.65 0.48 10.29
CA ASP A 189 -26.15 1.69 10.96
C ASP A 189 -27.09 2.91 10.79
N GLY A 190 -28.09 2.78 9.90
CA GLY A 190 -29.10 3.79 9.61
C GLY A 190 -28.76 4.72 8.44
N PHE A 191 -27.62 4.52 7.80
CA PHE A 191 -27.33 4.95 6.45
C PHE A 191 -27.74 3.84 5.45
N ILE A 192 -27.69 4.10 4.14
CA ILE A 192 -28.44 3.27 3.15
C ILE A 192 -27.63 3.02 1.87
N ASP A 193 -26.74 3.94 1.51
CA ASP A 193 -25.99 3.88 0.24
C ASP A 193 -24.97 5.03 0.19
N HIS A 194 -23.94 4.88 -0.62
CA HIS A 194 -23.06 6.00 -0.97
C HIS A 194 -23.83 7.16 -1.65
N PRO A 195 -23.64 8.43 -1.25
CA PRO A 195 -22.55 8.96 -0.39
C PRO A 195 -22.98 9.25 1.05
N ALA A 196 -24.18 8.82 1.43
CA ALA A 196 -24.69 9.07 2.77
C ALA A 196 -24.08 8.09 3.77
N ASP A 197 -23.77 6.89 3.29
CA ASP A 197 -23.21 5.78 4.02
C ASP A 197 -21.69 5.90 4.26
N PRO A 198 -21.23 5.91 5.53
CA PRO A 198 -19.81 5.93 5.88
C PRO A 198 -19.05 4.64 5.55
N GLY A 199 -19.72 3.48 5.58
CA GLY A 199 -19.14 2.18 5.22
C GLY A 199 -18.87 2.06 3.72
N CYS A 200 -19.47 2.92 2.91
CA CYS A 200 -19.29 2.94 1.46
C CYS A 200 -18.33 4.03 0.97
N LEU A 201 -17.11 3.65 0.58
CA LEU A 201 -16.16 4.56 -0.08
C LEU A 201 -16.59 4.89 -1.53
N ALA A 202 -17.33 4.01 -2.18
CA ALA A 202 -17.90 4.18 -3.51
C ALA A 202 -19.18 3.34 -3.74
N ARG A 203 -20.05 3.79 -4.66
CA ARG A 203 -21.22 3.02 -5.16
C ARG A 203 -20.88 1.66 -5.78
N SER A 204 -19.61 1.36 -6.00
CA SER A 204 -19.18 0.08 -6.58
C SER A 204 -18.73 -0.93 -5.54
N ASP A 205 -18.63 -0.50 -4.28
CA ASP A 205 -18.05 -1.31 -3.23
C ASP A 205 -19.03 -2.40 -2.81
N PRO A 206 -18.57 -3.65 -2.68
CA PRO A 206 -19.45 -4.79 -2.59
C PRO A 206 -20.15 -4.94 -1.24
N SER A 207 -19.72 -4.20 -0.20
CA SER A 207 -20.31 -4.27 1.13
C SER A 207 -20.38 -2.90 1.80
N GLU A 208 -21.43 -2.69 2.59
CA GLU A 208 -21.59 -1.52 3.47
C GLU A 208 -20.87 -1.72 4.81
N ARG A 209 -20.35 -2.92 5.10
CA ARG A 209 -19.62 -3.15 6.35
C ARG A 209 -18.31 -2.36 6.33
N PRO A 210 -18.03 -1.53 7.36
CA PRO A 210 -16.78 -0.81 7.49
C PRO A 210 -15.58 -1.76 7.47
N THR A 211 -14.47 -1.31 6.89
CA THR A 211 -13.21 -2.07 6.75
C THR A 211 -12.80 -2.74 8.07
N CYS A 212 -12.98 -2.04 9.20
CA CYS A 212 -12.67 -2.51 10.55
C CYS A 212 -13.64 -3.53 11.17
N SER A 213 -14.64 -3.98 10.42
CA SER A 213 -15.58 -5.02 10.83
C SER A 213 -15.95 -5.98 9.69
N ASP A 214 -15.21 -6.02 8.57
CA ASP A 214 -15.57 -6.83 7.41
C ASP A 214 -15.01 -8.27 7.43
N ALA A 215 -14.22 -8.62 8.44
CA ALA A 215 -13.51 -9.89 8.63
C ALA A 215 -12.42 -10.18 7.58
N LEU A 216 -11.87 -9.13 6.98
CA LEU A 216 -10.71 -9.17 6.11
C LEU A 216 -9.59 -8.32 6.72
N ASP A 217 -8.38 -8.87 6.70
CA ASP A 217 -7.15 -8.16 7.03
C ASP A 217 -6.80 -7.25 5.83
N ASN A 218 -7.29 -6.00 5.83
CA ASN A 218 -7.23 -5.13 4.66
C ASN A 218 -5.89 -4.36 4.56
N ASP A 219 -5.15 -4.23 5.66
CA ASP A 219 -3.79 -3.68 5.70
C ASP A 219 -2.66 -4.73 5.76
N LEU A 220 -3.01 -6.00 5.97
CA LEU A 220 -2.12 -7.17 5.96
C LEU A 220 -1.13 -7.24 7.14
N ASP A 221 -1.49 -6.64 8.28
CA ASP A 221 -0.71 -6.71 9.53
C ASP A 221 -0.94 -8.04 10.30
N GLY A 222 -1.99 -8.78 9.95
CA GLY A 222 -2.33 -10.07 10.55
C GLY A 222 -3.33 -9.99 11.70
N ALA A 223 -3.76 -8.79 12.10
CA ALA A 223 -5.07 -8.53 12.70
C ALA A 223 -6.14 -8.50 11.59
N THR A 224 -7.39 -8.15 11.89
CA THR A 224 -8.50 -8.42 10.95
C THR A 224 -9.70 -7.55 11.22
N ASP A 225 -10.02 -7.27 12.49
CA ASP A 225 -11.17 -6.45 12.86
C ASP A 225 -10.96 -5.89 14.27
N PHE A 226 -11.65 -4.79 14.59
CA PHE A 226 -11.81 -4.35 15.97
C PHE A 226 -12.48 -5.44 16.83
N PRO A 227 -12.04 -5.67 18.08
CA PRO A 227 -11.01 -4.97 18.86
C PRO A 227 -9.62 -5.62 18.81
N GLN A 228 -9.42 -6.61 17.94
CA GLN A 228 -8.14 -7.30 17.84
C GLN A 228 -7.15 -6.54 16.98
N ASP A 229 -7.67 -5.65 16.14
CA ASP A 229 -6.95 -4.77 15.24
C ASP A 229 -6.73 -3.38 15.86
N ALA A 230 -5.47 -2.95 15.93
CA ALA A 230 -5.08 -1.65 16.49
C ALA A 230 -5.12 -0.52 15.45
N GLY A 231 -5.16 -0.86 14.15
CA GLY A 231 -5.44 0.09 13.08
C GLY A 231 -6.90 0.55 13.04
N CYS A 232 -7.76 -0.11 13.83
CA CYS A 232 -9.16 0.23 14.04
C CYS A 232 -9.41 0.86 15.41
N THR A 233 -9.94 2.08 15.42
CA THR A 233 -10.29 2.76 16.68
C THR A 233 -11.64 2.30 17.20
N ASP A 234 -12.56 2.02 16.28
CA ASP A 234 -13.82 1.31 16.52
C ASP A 234 -14.23 0.42 15.32
N ALA A 235 -15.31 -0.36 15.48
CA ALA A 235 -15.77 -1.29 14.47
C ALA A 235 -16.45 -0.61 13.26
N ASP A 236 -16.83 0.66 13.39
CA ASP A 236 -17.52 1.44 12.37
C ASP A 236 -16.52 2.28 11.53
N ASP A 237 -15.21 2.19 11.81
CA ASP A 237 -14.16 2.90 11.10
C ASP A 237 -14.01 2.40 9.65
N ALA A 238 -13.99 3.35 8.72
CA ALA A 238 -13.92 3.09 7.28
C ALA A 238 -12.49 2.78 6.77
N LEU A 239 -11.46 2.94 7.61
CA LEU A 239 -10.05 2.77 7.24
C LEU A 239 -9.28 2.07 8.37
N GLU A 240 -8.48 1.06 8.00
CA GLU A 240 -7.43 0.45 8.82
C GLU A 240 -6.12 1.21 8.59
N GLU A 241 -5.55 1.88 9.61
CA GLU A 241 -4.22 2.56 9.52
C GLU A 241 -3.20 2.07 10.58
N ALA A 242 -1.99 1.74 10.10
CA ALA A 242 -1.03 0.81 10.71
C ALA A 242 0.07 1.41 11.63
N ALA A 243 -0.14 2.54 12.32
CA ALA A 243 0.97 3.19 13.04
C ALA A 243 1.45 2.45 14.33
N CYS A 244 0.82 1.35 14.74
CA CYS A 244 1.15 0.63 15.99
C CYS A 244 1.36 -0.90 15.81
N ASP A 245 1.46 -1.42 14.57
CA ASP A 245 1.77 -2.84 14.30
C ASP A 245 2.63 -3.05 13.01
N ASP A 246 3.42 -2.04 12.61
CA ASP A 246 4.23 -2.09 11.38
C ASP A 246 5.66 -2.66 11.59
N GLY A 247 6.02 -3.00 12.83
CA GLY A 247 7.31 -3.56 13.18
C GLY A 247 8.46 -2.54 13.22
N LEU A 248 8.17 -1.23 13.22
CA LEU A 248 9.14 -0.15 13.27
C LEU A 248 9.12 0.59 14.63
N ASP A 249 10.30 1.06 15.07
CA ASP A 249 10.49 1.93 16.25
C ASP A 249 10.47 3.38 15.74
N ASP A 250 9.28 3.92 15.53
CA ASP A 250 9.07 5.19 14.83
C ASP A 250 9.40 6.42 15.71
N ASP A 251 9.35 6.28 17.04
CA ASP A 251 9.76 7.31 18.01
C ASP A 251 11.20 7.16 18.56
N GLY A 252 11.84 6.01 18.33
CA GLY A 252 13.24 5.74 18.65
C GLY A 252 13.51 5.44 20.12
N ASP A 253 12.50 5.04 20.90
CA ASP A 253 12.65 4.69 22.31
C ASP A 253 13.16 3.24 22.53
N GLY A 254 13.17 2.44 21.46
CA GLY A 254 13.67 1.08 21.43
C GLY A 254 12.64 0.00 21.76
N LEU A 255 11.36 0.38 21.89
CA LEU A 255 10.20 -0.49 21.86
C LEU A 255 9.54 -0.39 20.47
N VAL A 256 8.78 -1.41 20.11
CA VAL A 256 8.16 -1.54 18.78
C VAL A 256 6.75 -2.09 19.04
N ASP A 257 5.76 -1.59 18.31
CA ASP A 257 4.39 -2.11 18.29
C ASP A 257 3.75 -2.20 19.70
N PHE A 258 2.96 -3.25 19.96
CA PHE A 258 2.31 -3.57 21.23
C PHE A 258 3.24 -3.77 22.45
N ASP A 259 4.57 -3.80 22.26
CA ASP A 259 5.51 -3.75 23.39
C ASP A 259 5.77 -2.30 23.86
N ASP A 260 5.26 -1.28 23.14
CA ASP A 260 5.28 0.13 23.50
C ASP A 260 4.05 0.55 24.34
N PRO A 261 4.24 1.10 25.57
CA PRO A 261 3.16 1.65 26.39
C PRO A 261 2.38 2.84 25.80
N ALA A 262 2.86 3.46 24.72
CA ALA A 262 2.22 4.55 23.99
C ALA A 262 1.18 4.06 22.96
N CYS A 263 1.25 2.79 22.54
CA CYS A 263 0.24 2.11 21.74
C CYS A 263 -0.94 1.65 22.64
N ASP A 264 -1.81 2.60 23.01
CA ASP A 264 -3.09 2.35 23.71
C ASP A 264 -4.26 2.90 22.87
N ALA A 265 -5.43 2.26 22.95
CA ALA A 265 -6.70 2.67 22.35
C ALA A 265 -7.10 4.14 22.60
N HIS A 266 -6.48 4.82 23.57
CA HIS A 266 -6.69 6.24 23.82
C HIS A 266 -5.93 7.19 22.87
N TRP A 267 -4.90 6.71 22.16
CA TRP A 267 -4.07 7.50 21.24
C TRP A 267 -3.64 6.69 20.00
N PRO A 268 -4.61 6.22 19.20
CA PRO A 268 -4.42 5.23 18.13
C PRO A 268 -3.60 5.71 16.92
N TYR A 269 -3.21 6.98 16.87
CA TYR A 269 -2.55 7.55 15.70
C TYR A 269 -1.18 8.19 16.00
N TRP A 270 -0.76 8.27 17.27
CA TRP A 270 0.36 9.14 17.67
C TRP A 270 1.36 8.44 18.61
N GLU A 271 2.51 8.01 18.08
CA GLU A 271 3.77 7.88 18.85
C GLU A 271 4.40 9.27 19.07
N SER A 272 3.67 10.19 19.67
CA SER A 272 4.28 11.44 20.15
C SER A 272 4.21 11.50 21.65
N ALA A 273 5.37 11.37 22.28
CA ALA A 273 5.56 11.94 23.60
C ALA A 273 5.00 13.37 23.57
N PRO A 274 4.11 13.77 24.51
CA PRO A 274 3.83 15.18 24.67
C PRO A 274 5.17 15.85 24.91
N CYS A 275 5.55 16.75 24.00
CA CYS A 275 6.76 17.55 24.13
C CYS A 275 6.65 18.38 25.42
N GLY A 276 7.10 17.78 26.52
CA GLY A 276 6.91 18.26 27.88
C GLY A 276 8.23 18.28 28.62
N VAL A 277 9.08 19.29 28.32
CA VAL A 277 10.18 19.79 29.16
C VAL A 277 10.91 18.72 30.02
N GLY A 278 11.33 17.61 29.41
CA GLY A 278 11.80 16.42 30.13
C GLY A 278 13.32 16.31 30.29
N ALA A 279 14.09 16.72 29.29
CA ALA A 279 15.56 16.54 29.30
C ALA A 279 16.32 17.84 29.67
N GLU A 280 15.80 19.01 29.28
CA GLU A 280 16.49 20.29 29.49
C GLU A 280 16.61 20.67 30.98
N LEU A 281 15.64 20.27 31.82
CA LEU A 281 15.67 20.54 33.26
C LEU A 281 16.63 19.60 34.01
N ALA A 282 16.84 18.37 33.52
CA ALA A 282 17.75 17.41 34.15
C ALA A 282 19.22 17.86 34.08
N PHE A 283 19.61 18.56 33.02
CA PHE A 283 20.97 19.10 32.86
C PHE A 283 21.14 20.52 33.41
N GLY A 284 20.09 21.37 33.38
CA GLY A 284 20.15 22.74 33.87
C GLY A 284 20.06 22.89 35.40
N MET A 285 19.23 22.06 36.06
CA MET A 285 18.99 22.15 37.51
C MET A 285 20.23 21.89 38.37
N PRO A 286 21.08 20.89 38.10
CA PRO A 286 22.31 20.68 38.87
C PRO A 286 23.26 21.88 38.82
N VAL A 287 23.37 22.54 37.67
CA VAL A 287 24.22 23.72 37.48
C VAL A 287 23.64 24.94 38.21
N LEU A 288 22.33 25.14 38.14
CA LEU A 288 21.66 26.24 38.85
C LEU A 288 21.67 26.05 40.38
N ILE A 289 21.49 24.82 40.87
CA ILE A 289 21.63 24.47 42.28
C ILE A 289 23.07 24.69 42.75
N TRP A 290 24.07 24.30 41.94
CA TRP A 290 25.48 24.54 42.24
C TRP A 290 25.84 26.04 42.26
N LEU A 291 25.35 26.82 41.30
CA LEU A 291 25.56 28.28 41.26
C LEU A 291 24.87 28.99 42.43
N ALA A 292 23.66 28.56 42.81
CA ALA A 292 22.94 29.08 43.97
C ALA A 292 23.66 28.74 45.28
N ALA A 293 24.18 27.51 45.42
CA ALA A 293 24.98 27.10 46.57
C ALA A 293 26.31 27.88 46.66
N ARG A 294 26.96 28.17 45.52
CA ARG A 294 28.18 28.99 45.46
C ARG A 294 27.92 30.44 45.86
N ARG A 295 26.79 31.04 45.45
CA ARG A 295 26.39 32.39 45.87
C ARG A 295 26.09 32.49 47.37
N ARG A 296 25.42 31.49 47.97
CA ARG A 296 25.17 31.47 49.43
C ARG A 296 26.47 31.41 50.23
N ARG A 297 27.39 30.51 49.87
CA ARG A 297 28.73 30.42 50.51
C ARG A 297 29.54 31.71 50.39
N HIS A 298 29.39 32.46 49.29
CA HIS A 298 30.08 33.73 49.11
C HIS A 298 29.45 34.87 49.94
N ARG A 299 28.13 34.80 50.19
CA ARG A 299 27.40 35.75 51.03
C ARG A 299 27.71 35.53 52.51
N ASP A 300 27.75 34.28 52.97
CA ASP A 300 28.08 33.93 54.37
C ASP A 300 29.54 34.26 54.72
N ARG A 301 30.45 34.27 53.74
CA ARG A 301 31.85 34.67 53.92
C ARG A 301 32.08 36.18 54.02
N ASN A 302 31.12 36.97 53.54
CA ASN A 302 31.19 38.43 53.48
C ASN A 302 30.16 39.10 54.40
N ASP A 303 29.50 38.36 55.30
CA ASP A 303 28.63 38.92 56.31
C ASP A 303 29.47 39.42 57.51
N PRO A 304 29.51 40.73 57.78
CA PRO A 304 30.32 41.30 58.88
C PRO A 304 29.64 41.19 60.26
N SER A 305 28.59 40.38 60.41
CA SER A 305 27.85 40.22 61.68
C SER A 305 28.15 38.92 62.46
N ARG A 306 29.24 38.21 62.11
CA ARG A 306 29.79 37.08 62.90
C ARG A 306 31.21 37.33 63.36
#